data_AF-A0A1J5DL62-F1
#
_entry.id   AF-A0A1J5DL62-F1
#
_cell.length_a   1.000
_cell.length_b   1.000
_cell.length_c   1.000
_cell.angle_alpha   90.00
_cell.angle_beta   90.00
_cell.angle_gamma   90.00
#
_symmetry.space_group_name_H-M   'P 1'
#
loop_
_entity.id
_entity.type
_entity.pdbx_description
1 polymer ?
#
loop_
_entity_poly.entity_id
_entity_poly.type
_entity_poly.pdbx_seq_one_letter_code
_entity_poly.pdbx_strand_id
1 'polypeptide(L)'
;MKTATDKSTSKTPKDDDDDFEIPFKKLLIIVVLVGGLLALMARGYRSFTNYVDNDPAFCADCHVEQTQYALWAASDHKDVACQKCHRQTREEAVNTLRRFVFDAEVGDDTKLHSPKVPDSSCGQCHLNNDSNWPEISGSVGHEVHVQKKQISCMACHARAIHKFGAAIDSCVDCHESQVIKATGMEDLHCLACHNFISKEGSLKPHREACMECHHSENVAVAQFPSNAPMANLECWSCHHPHKGSETALASCRPCHDQVGESGLHKKHYDAVCTDCHSPHSWVAGPQSCGNCHSDIHENRGECWSCHTPR
;
A
#
# COMPACT_ATOMS: atom_id res chain seq x y z
N MET A 1 16.82 45.15 -110.56
CA MET A 1 17.36 44.38 -109.42
C MET A 1 16.23 43.68 -108.68
N LYS A 2 16.12 42.36 -108.87
CA LYS A 2 15.29 41.47 -108.04
C LYS A 2 16.09 40.19 -107.87
N THR A 3 16.58 39.97 -106.65
CA THR A 3 17.32 38.79 -106.22
C THR A 3 16.32 37.78 -105.64
N ALA A 4 16.33 36.56 -106.15
CA ALA A 4 15.66 35.41 -105.55
C ALA A 4 16.75 34.38 -105.22
N THR A 5 16.93 34.09 -103.94
CA THR A 5 17.83 33.06 -103.43
C THR A 5 17.06 32.04 -102.61
N ASP A 6 17.14 30.81 -103.12
CA ASP A 6 17.27 29.51 -102.47
C ASP A 6 16.28 29.02 -101.39
N LYS A 7 15.72 27.83 -101.65
CA LYS A 7 14.86 27.08 -100.72
C LYS A 7 15.72 26.09 -99.92
N SER A 8 15.84 26.37 -98.63
CA SER A 8 16.36 25.46 -97.59
C SER A 8 15.48 24.21 -97.43
N THR A 9 16.06 23.02 -97.55
CA THR A 9 15.46 21.74 -97.16
C THR A 9 15.88 21.40 -95.72
N SER A 10 14.92 21.37 -94.80
CA SER A 10 15.13 20.97 -93.40
C SER A 10 15.27 19.44 -93.29
N LYS A 11 16.39 18.97 -92.74
CA LYS A 11 16.48 17.65 -92.11
C LYS A 11 16.16 17.80 -90.64
N THR A 12 15.10 17.14 -90.17
CA THR A 12 14.85 16.92 -88.74
C THR A 12 15.77 15.80 -88.21
N PRO A 13 16.22 15.86 -86.95
CA PRO A 13 16.93 14.75 -86.31
C PRO A 13 15.95 13.60 -86.02
N LYS A 14 16.46 12.36 -86.03
CA LYS A 14 15.74 11.20 -85.48
C LYS A 14 15.81 11.30 -83.96
N ASP A 15 14.65 11.27 -83.32
CA ASP A 15 14.52 11.01 -81.90
C ASP A 15 14.74 9.50 -81.70
N ASP A 16 15.86 9.15 -81.07
CA ASP A 16 16.11 7.80 -80.57
C ASP A 16 15.43 7.71 -79.20
N ASP A 17 14.15 7.35 -79.20
CA ASP A 17 13.41 6.94 -78.01
C ASP A 17 13.95 5.56 -77.59
N ASP A 18 14.99 5.55 -76.75
CA ASP A 18 15.43 4.36 -76.03
C ASP A 18 14.34 3.96 -75.02
N ASP A 19 13.36 3.17 -75.48
CA ASP A 19 12.34 2.52 -74.65
C ASP A 19 13.04 1.63 -73.61
N PHE A 20 13.07 2.09 -72.37
CA PHE A 20 13.56 1.34 -71.21
C PHE A 20 12.53 0.26 -70.81
N GLU A 21 12.28 -0.72 -71.68
CA GLU A 21 11.47 -1.89 -71.35
C GLU A 21 12.26 -2.81 -70.42
N ILE A 22 11.97 -2.74 -69.11
CA ILE A 22 12.47 -3.74 -68.16
C ILE A 22 11.80 -5.07 -68.51
N PRO A 23 12.55 -6.11 -68.93
CA PRO A 23 11.94 -7.37 -69.30
C PRO A 23 11.20 -7.96 -68.09
N PHE A 24 9.98 -8.46 -68.31
CA PHE A 24 9.05 -8.93 -67.26
C PHE A 24 9.70 -9.83 -66.19
N LYS A 25 10.70 -10.66 -66.57
CA LYS A 25 11.48 -11.48 -65.64
C LYS A 25 12.36 -10.65 -64.68
N LYS A 26 13.00 -9.58 -65.16
CA LYS A 26 13.77 -8.65 -64.30
C LYS A 26 12.84 -7.85 -63.40
N LEU A 27 11.66 -7.44 -63.89
CA LEU A 27 10.64 -6.78 -63.07
C LEU A 27 10.16 -7.71 -61.93
N LEU A 28 9.88 -8.98 -62.22
CA LEU A 28 9.53 -9.99 -61.21
C LEU A 28 10.62 -10.18 -60.16
N ILE A 29 11.89 -10.27 -60.58
CA ILE A 29 13.02 -10.40 -59.64
C ILE A 29 13.13 -9.16 -58.74
N ILE A 30 12.99 -7.95 -59.30
CA ILE A 30 13.01 -6.71 -58.52
C ILE A 30 11.86 -6.68 -57.52
N VAL A 31 10.64 -7.05 -57.94
CA VAL A 31 9.47 -7.10 -57.04
C VAL A 31 9.67 -8.11 -55.91
N VAL A 32 10.24 -9.29 -56.20
CA VAL A 32 10.55 -10.30 -55.17
C VAL A 32 11.63 -9.81 -54.21
N LEU A 33 12.69 -9.17 -54.72
CA LEU A 33 13.78 -8.64 -53.89
C LEU A 33 13.30 -7.48 -53.00
N VAL A 34 12.53 -6.54 -53.56
CA VAL A 34 11.94 -5.43 -52.82
C VAL A 34 10.91 -5.95 -51.82
N GLY A 35 10.05 -6.88 -52.22
CA GLY A 35 9.09 -7.53 -51.32
C GLY A 35 9.77 -8.29 -50.18
N GLY A 36 10.86 -9.00 -50.47
CA GLY A 36 11.69 -9.67 -49.47
C GLY A 36 12.35 -8.70 -48.51
N LEU A 37 12.92 -7.59 -49.01
CA LEU A 37 13.52 -6.54 -48.19
C LEU A 37 12.48 -5.86 -47.28
N LEU A 38 11.31 -5.52 -47.82
CA LEU A 38 10.20 -4.95 -47.04
C LEU A 38 9.71 -5.91 -45.96
N ALA A 39 9.62 -7.21 -46.26
CA ALA A 39 9.26 -8.23 -45.27
C ALA A 39 10.31 -8.35 -44.16
N LEU A 40 11.61 -8.29 -44.49
CA LEU A 40 12.70 -8.27 -43.50
C LEU A 40 12.65 -7.02 -42.63
N MET A 41 12.44 -5.84 -43.23
CA MET A 41 12.29 -4.58 -42.50
C MET A 41 11.08 -4.61 -41.57
N ALA A 42 9.93 -5.10 -42.03
CA ALA A 42 8.73 -5.25 -41.22
C ALA A 42 8.95 -6.22 -40.05
N ARG A 43 9.65 -7.34 -40.30
CA ARG A 43 10.02 -8.30 -39.25
C ARG A 43 10.98 -7.69 -38.23
N GLY A 44 12.02 -6.98 -38.69
CA GLY A 44 12.97 -6.29 -37.83
C GLY A 44 12.29 -5.21 -36.98
N TYR A 45 11.45 -4.38 -37.59
CA TYR A 45 10.67 -3.37 -36.89
C TYR A 45 9.76 -4.00 -35.83
N ARG A 46 9.02 -5.06 -36.18
CA ARG A 46 8.17 -5.77 -35.21
C ARG A 46 8.97 -6.38 -34.05
N SER A 47 10.12 -6.96 -34.34
CA SER A 47 11.01 -7.50 -33.31
C SER A 47 11.49 -6.40 -32.37
N PHE A 48 11.91 -5.26 -32.92
CA PHE A 48 12.36 -4.10 -32.16
C PHE A 48 11.24 -3.52 -31.29
N THR A 49 10.05 -3.28 -31.85
CA THR A 49 8.92 -2.75 -31.06
C THR A 49 8.49 -3.73 -29.97
N ASN A 50 8.51 -5.04 -30.24
CA ASN A 50 8.19 -6.03 -29.21
C ASN A 50 9.20 -6.02 -28.06
N TYR A 51 10.49 -5.88 -28.38
CA TYR A 51 11.55 -5.77 -27.39
C TYR A 51 11.36 -4.52 -26.51
N VAL A 52 11.09 -3.36 -27.13
CA VAL A 52 10.88 -2.11 -26.38
C VAL A 52 9.58 -2.14 -25.56
N ASP A 53 8.47 -2.61 -26.13
CA ASP A 53 7.13 -2.45 -25.54
C ASP A 53 6.73 -3.62 -24.62
N ASN A 54 7.38 -4.78 -24.71
CA ASN A 54 6.92 -5.99 -24.00
C ASN A 54 8.05 -6.86 -23.40
N ASP A 55 9.33 -6.52 -23.59
CA ASP A 55 10.44 -7.30 -23.04
C ASP A 55 11.12 -6.55 -21.88
N PRO A 56 11.15 -7.12 -20.65
CA PRO A 56 11.87 -6.54 -19.52
C PRO A 56 13.36 -6.33 -19.77
N ALA A 57 13.97 -7.13 -20.65
CA ALA A 57 15.39 -7.03 -20.97
C ALA A 57 15.77 -5.68 -21.57
N PHE A 58 14.84 -4.98 -22.24
CA PHE A 58 15.06 -3.62 -22.72
C PHE A 58 15.47 -2.66 -21.59
N CYS A 59 14.83 -2.78 -20.43
CA CYS A 59 15.17 -1.94 -19.28
C CYS A 59 16.50 -2.34 -18.65
N ALA A 60 16.83 -3.65 -18.68
CA ALA A 60 18.07 -4.18 -18.12
C ALA A 60 19.33 -3.70 -18.85
N ASP A 61 19.23 -3.40 -20.14
CA ASP A 61 20.33 -2.84 -20.94
C ASP A 61 20.85 -1.49 -20.40
N CYS A 62 19.98 -0.70 -19.77
CA CYS A 62 20.36 0.55 -19.11
C CYS A 62 20.49 0.38 -17.58
N HIS A 63 19.63 -0.44 -16.96
CA HIS A 63 19.64 -0.74 -15.52
C HIS A 63 20.55 -1.93 -15.17
N VAL A 64 21.80 -1.88 -15.63
CA VAL A 64 22.78 -2.96 -15.46
C VAL A 64 23.22 -3.08 -13.98
N GLU A 65 23.22 -1.97 -13.23
CA GLU A 65 23.47 -1.93 -11.78
C GLU A 65 22.19 -1.74 -10.94
N GLN A 66 21.36 -2.78 -10.96
CA GLN A 66 20.94 -3.53 -9.77
C GLN A 66 19.86 -3.05 -8.78
N THR A 67 19.24 -1.87 -8.86
CA THR A 67 18.11 -1.64 -7.91
C THR A 67 16.79 -2.14 -8.47
N GLN A 68 16.21 -1.53 -9.50
CA GLN A 68 14.83 -1.82 -9.87
C GLN A 68 14.65 -3.18 -10.56
N TYR A 69 15.54 -3.54 -11.49
CA TYR A 69 15.44 -4.81 -12.24
C TYR A 69 15.67 -6.03 -11.36
N ALA A 70 16.67 -5.99 -10.47
CA ALA A 70 16.95 -7.09 -9.56
C ALA A 70 15.83 -7.28 -8.52
N LEU A 71 15.27 -6.17 -8.01
CA LEU A 71 14.09 -6.22 -7.15
C LEU A 71 12.93 -6.88 -7.90
N TRP A 72 12.58 -6.38 -9.09
CA TRP A 72 11.50 -6.96 -9.92
C TRP A 72 11.70 -8.45 -10.19
N ALA A 73 12.90 -8.86 -10.56
CA ALA A 73 13.23 -10.27 -10.84
C ALA A 73 13.06 -11.17 -9.60
N ALA A 74 13.21 -10.61 -8.39
CA ALA A 74 12.98 -11.28 -7.11
C ALA A 74 11.54 -11.14 -6.59
N SER A 75 10.67 -10.38 -7.25
CA SER A 75 9.29 -10.13 -6.84
C SER A 75 8.30 -11.15 -7.41
N ASP A 76 7.08 -11.16 -6.88
CA ASP A 76 5.98 -11.95 -7.44
C ASP A 76 5.52 -11.45 -8.82
N HIS A 77 5.91 -10.23 -9.21
CA HIS A 77 5.62 -9.65 -10.52
C HIS A 77 6.70 -9.91 -11.56
N LYS A 78 7.69 -10.78 -11.30
CA LYS A 78 8.78 -11.11 -12.23
C LYS A 78 8.33 -11.67 -13.59
N ASP A 79 7.10 -12.16 -13.68
CA ASP A 79 6.50 -12.66 -14.92
C ASP A 79 5.65 -11.59 -15.64
N VAL A 80 5.53 -10.39 -15.05
CA VAL A 80 4.84 -9.24 -15.62
C VAL A 80 5.87 -8.27 -16.18
N ALA A 81 5.81 -8.01 -17.48
CA ALA A 81 6.76 -7.09 -18.11
C ALA A 81 6.64 -5.66 -17.56
N CYS A 82 7.77 -4.98 -17.35
CA CYS A 82 7.85 -3.65 -16.74
C CYS A 82 6.88 -2.65 -17.40
N GLN A 83 6.76 -2.74 -18.72
CA GLN A 83 5.94 -1.88 -19.58
C GLN A 83 4.43 -2.04 -19.34
N LYS A 84 3.99 -3.11 -18.69
CA LYS A 84 2.58 -3.26 -18.25
C LYS A 84 2.21 -2.23 -17.19
N CYS A 85 3.17 -1.84 -16.35
CA CYS A 85 3.01 -0.83 -15.32
C CYS A 85 3.56 0.53 -15.76
N HIS A 86 4.77 0.55 -16.32
CA HIS A 86 5.45 1.73 -16.86
C HIS A 86 5.13 1.92 -18.34
N ARG A 87 3.98 2.52 -18.63
CA ARG A 87 3.63 2.88 -20.01
C ARG A 87 4.28 4.18 -20.40
N GLN A 88 5.13 4.13 -21.41
CA GLN A 88 5.68 5.30 -22.09
C GLN A 88 5.00 5.45 -23.44
N THR A 89 4.67 6.69 -23.79
CA THR A 89 4.34 7.06 -25.17
C THR A 89 5.61 7.02 -26.02
N ARG A 90 5.45 6.93 -27.35
CA ARG A 90 6.60 6.96 -28.27
C ARG A 90 7.42 8.24 -28.15
N GLU A 91 6.76 9.37 -27.89
CA GLU A 91 7.40 10.65 -27.69
C GLU A 91 8.27 10.64 -26.41
N GLU A 92 7.74 10.11 -25.31
CA GLU A 92 8.49 9.95 -24.06
C GLU A 92 9.67 8.98 -24.21
N ALA A 93 9.50 7.89 -24.97
CA ALA A 93 10.58 6.94 -25.25
C ALA A 93 11.72 7.60 -26.04
N VAL A 94 11.39 8.38 -27.08
CA VAL A 94 12.37 9.15 -27.87
C VAL A 94 13.06 10.21 -27.00
N ASN A 95 12.31 10.90 -26.14
CA ASN A 95 12.88 11.88 -25.23
C ASN A 95 13.81 11.23 -24.20
N THR A 96 13.46 10.06 -23.67
CA THR A 96 14.31 9.29 -22.75
C THR A 96 15.63 8.91 -23.43
N LEU A 97 15.56 8.37 -24.67
CA LEU A 97 16.74 8.02 -25.46
C LEU A 97 17.60 9.26 -25.77
N ARG A 98 16.98 10.38 -26.15
CA ARG A 98 17.69 11.64 -26.40
C ARG A 98 18.44 12.09 -25.15
N ARG A 99 17.80 12.07 -23.98
CA ARG A 99 18.43 12.43 -22.71
C ARG A 99 19.59 11.50 -22.39
N PHE A 100 19.41 10.18 -22.53
CA PHE A 100 20.46 9.21 -22.29
C PHE A 100 21.70 9.42 -23.18
N VAL A 101 21.50 9.77 -24.45
CA VAL A 101 22.60 9.96 -25.42
C VAL A 101 23.27 11.33 -25.30
N PHE A 102 22.51 12.39 -25.01
CA PHE A 102 22.99 13.78 -25.14
C PHE A 102 23.12 14.53 -23.81
N ASP A 103 22.44 14.12 -22.75
CA ASP A 103 22.47 14.81 -21.45
C ASP A 103 23.42 14.05 -20.50
N ALA A 104 24.60 14.64 -20.25
CA ALA A 104 25.69 14.02 -19.47
C ALA A 104 25.42 13.92 -17.95
N GLU A 105 24.29 14.45 -17.46
CA GLU A 105 23.94 14.51 -16.03
C GLU A 105 22.97 13.40 -15.60
N VAL A 106 23.12 12.18 -16.13
CA VAL A 106 22.50 10.97 -15.56
C VAL A 106 23.28 10.55 -14.30
N GLY A 107 23.40 11.45 -13.34
CA GLY A 107 24.07 11.23 -12.05
C GLY A 107 23.18 11.50 -10.84
N ASP A 108 21.98 12.03 -11.07
CA ASP A 108 20.98 12.30 -10.05
C ASP A 108 19.87 11.25 -10.15
N ASP A 109 19.98 10.20 -9.33
CA ASP A 109 19.02 9.11 -9.18
C ASP A 109 17.65 9.57 -8.65
N THR A 110 17.53 10.84 -8.25
CA THR A 110 16.26 11.43 -7.79
C THR A 110 15.35 11.91 -8.93
N LYS A 111 15.87 12.07 -10.15
CA LYS A 111 15.06 12.51 -11.30
C LYS A 111 14.53 11.31 -12.10
N LEU A 112 13.22 11.09 -11.97
CA LEU A 112 12.49 10.11 -12.77
C LEU A 112 12.61 10.43 -14.27
N HIS A 113 13.21 9.51 -15.03
CA HIS A 113 13.21 9.53 -16.50
C HIS A 113 12.01 8.78 -17.08
N SER A 114 11.22 8.11 -16.24
CA SER A 114 9.97 7.43 -16.61
C SER A 114 8.78 8.14 -15.94
N PRO A 115 7.62 8.26 -16.62
CA PRO A 115 6.39 8.75 -15.99
C PRO A 115 6.04 7.96 -14.74
N LYS A 116 5.36 8.63 -13.79
CA LYS A 116 4.81 7.95 -12.61
C LYS A 116 3.80 6.89 -13.04
N VAL A 117 3.88 5.71 -12.43
CA VAL A 117 2.91 4.64 -12.65
C VAL A 117 1.54 5.08 -12.10
N PRO A 118 0.48 5.11 -12.92
CA PRO A 118 -0.85 5.40 -12.43
C PRO A 118 -1.48 4.18 -11.74
N ASP A 119 -2.38 4.38 -10.78
CA ASP A 119 -3.09 3.28 -10.09
C ASP A 119 -3.88 2.37 -11.04
N SER A 120 -4.32 2.91 -12.18
CA SER A 120 -5.00 2.15 -13.24
C SER A 120 -4.11 1.07 -13.87
N SER A 121 -2.79 1.17 -13.76
CA SER A 121 -1.87 0.11 -14.16
C SER A 121 -2.05 -1.14 -13.30
N CYS A 122 -2.21 -0.97 -11.98
CA CYS A 122 -2.48 -2.06 -11.05
C CYS A 122 -3.87 -2.65 -11.30
N GLY A 123 -4.85 -1.77 -11.52
CA GLY A 123 -6.25 -2.19 -11.56
C GLY A 123 -6.67 -2.98 -12.80
N GLN A 124 -5.89 -2.93 -13.88
CA GLN A 124 -6.11 -3.78 -15.04
C GLN A 124 -6.07 -5.27 -14.70
N CYS A 125 -5.28 -5.66 -13.69
CA CYS A 125 -5.20 -7.04 -13.21
C CYS A 125 -5.89 -7.20 -11.85
N HIS A 126 -5.55 -6.38 -10.86
CA HIS A 126 -6.01 -6.58 -9.48
C HIS A 126 -7.48 -6.19 -9.25
N LEU A 127 -8.06 -5.27 -10.03
CA LEU A 127 -9.48 -4.90 -9.85
C LEU A 127 -10.42 -5.76 -10.71
N ASN A 128 -9.96 -6.12 -11.91
CA ASN A 128 -10.81 -6.72 -12.93
C ASN A 128 -10.62 -8.23 -13.10
N ASN A 129 -9.50 -8.78 -12.65
CA ASN A 129 -9.07 -10.13 -13.03
C ASN A 129 -8.60 -10.98 -11.83
N ASP A 130 -8.83 -10.50 -10.61
CA ASP A 130 -8.52 -11.22 -9.37
C ASP A 130 -9.83 -11.65 -8.70
N SER A 131 -10.01 -12.96 -8.51
CA SER A 131 -11.20 -13.53 -7.90
C SER A 131 -11.38 -13.15 -6.42
N ASN A 132 -10.30 -12.80 -5.74
CA ASN A 132 -10.31 -12.42 -4.33
C ASN A 132 -10.55 -10.91 -4.15
N TRP A 133 -10.44 -10.13 -5.22
CA TRP A 133 -10.58 -8.68 -5.16
C TRP A 133 -11.91 -8.18 -4.58
N PRO A 134 -13.08 -8.75 -4.88
CA PRO A 134 -14.34 -8.31 -4.28
C PRO A 134 -14.30 -8.37 -2.74
N GLU A 135 -13.64 -9.38 -2.19
CA GLU A 135 -13.46 -9.56 -0.76
C GLU A 135 -12.43 -8.60 -0.17
N ILE A 136 -11.27 -8.43 -0.82
CA ILE A 136 -10.22 -7.50 -0.38
C ILE A 136 -10.71 -6.05 -0.44
N SER A 137 -11.35 -5.67 -1.54
CA SER A 137 -11.90 -4.33 -1.74
C SER A 137 -13.03 -3.99 -0.79
N GLY A 138 -13.83 -4.99 -0.41
CA GLY A 138 -14.89 -4.87 0.59
C GLY A 138 -14.39 -4.82 2.04
N SER A 139 -13.08 -4.96 2.28
CA SER A 139 -12.54 -4.77 3.62
C SER A 139 -12.66 -3.33 4.11
N VAL A 140 -12.84 -3.16 5.42
CA VAL A 140 -12.95 -1.85 6.08
C VAL A 140 -11.71 -0.99 5.79
N GLY A 141 -10.52 -1.60 5.75
CA GLY A 141 -9.27 -0.91 5.43
C GLY A 141 -9.28 -0.28 4.05
N HIS A 142 -9.58 -1.06 3.01
CA HIS A 142 -9.65 -0.56 1.63
C HIS A 142 -10.83 0.40 1.43
N GLU A 143 -11.98 0.15 2.05
CA GLU A 143 -13.13 1.05 2.00
C GLU A 143 -12.76 2.45 2.53
N VAL A 144 -12.11 2.54 3.69
CA VAL A 144 -11.72 3.82 4.28
C VAL A 144 -10.62 4.50 3.46
N HIS A 145 -9.56 3.78 3.10
CA HIS A 145 -8.37 4.41 2.51
C HIS A 145 -8.49 4.62 1.01
N VAL A 146 -8.92 3.61 0.26
CA VAL A 146 -8.97 3.66 -1.21
C VAL A 146 -10.29 4.27 -1.67
N GLN A 147 -11.43 3.83 -1.13
CA GLN A 147 -12.73 4.28 -1.64
C GLN A 147 -13.15 5.65 -1.07
N LYS A 148 -13.07 5.84 0.25
CA LYS A 148 -13.50 7.10 0.88
C LYS A 148 -12.45 8.20 0.81
N LYS A 149 -11.18 7.85 1.04
CA LYS A 149 -10.07 8.82 1.08
C LYS A 149 -9.32 8.95 -0.25
N GLN A 150 -9.59 8.08 -1.22
CA GLN A 150 -8.96 8.14 -2.56
C GLN A 150 -7.42 8.11 -2.47
N ILE A 151 -6.89 7.34 -1.53
CA ILE A 151 -5.45 7.15 -1.37
C ILE A 151 -4.96 6.19 -2.46
N SER A 152 -3.88 6.57 -3.13
CA SER A 152 -3.27 5.77 -4.21
C SER A 152 -2.81 4.41 -3.69
N CYS A 153 -2.95 3.37 -4.53
CA CYS A 153 -2.47 2.02 -4.23
C CYS A 153 -0.98 2.03 -3.87
N MET A 154 -0.22 2.86 -4.58
CA MET A 154 1.22 3.01 -4.39
C MET A 154 1.58 3.71 -3.09
N ALA A 155 0.68 4.48 -2.46
CA ALA A 155 0.98 5.12 -1.18
C ALA A 155 1.31 4.10 -0.08
N CYS A 156 0.71 2.90 -0.16
CA CYS A 156 1.01 1.81 0.75
C CYS A 156 1.83 0.69 0.09
N HIS A 157 1.44 0.28 -1.12
CA HIS A 157 2.06 -0.88 -1.77
C HIS A 157 3.41 -0.57 -2.45
N ALA A 158 3.80 0.70 -2.70
CA ALA A 158 5.01 1.01 -3.48
C ALA A 158 6.30 0.34 -2.97
N ARG A 159 6.45 0.23 -1.64
CA ARG A 159 7.60 -0.43 -1.01
C ARG A 159 7.63 -1.94 -1.23
N ALA A 160 6.47 -2.53 -1.55
CA ALA A 160 6.29 -3.94 -1.86
C ALA A 160 6.27 -4.26 -3.37
N ILE A 161 5.98 -3.27 -4.25
CA ILE A 161 5.71 -3.50 -5.68
C ILE A 161 6.91 -4.11 -6.43
N HIS A 162 8.12 -3.60 -6.21
CA HIS A 162 9.32 -4.17 -6.82
C HIS A 162 10.00 -5.21 -5.94
N LYS A 163 9.73 -5.30 -4.64
CA LYS A 163 10.16 -6.38 -3.74
C LYS A 163 9.26 -6.35 -2.52
N PHE A 164 8.71 -7.48 -2.10
CA PHE A 164 7.91 -7.55 -0.88
C PHE A 164 8.78 -7.26 0.36
N GLY A 165 8.88 -5.98 0.72
CA GLY A 165 9.02 -5.53 2.11
C GLY A 165 7.63 -5.37 2.73
N ALA A 166 7.54 -5.28 4.05
CA ALA A 166 6.27 -5.10 4.70
C ALA A 166 5.73 -3.68 4.36
N ALA A 167 4.78 -3.62 3.41
CA ALA A 167 4.02 -2.40 3.10
C ALA A 167 3.38 -1.78 4.36
N ILE A 168 3.23 -2.59 5.41
CA ILE A 168 2.72 -2.23 6.73
C ILE A 168 3.45 -1.05 7.39
N ASP A 169 4.72 -0.81 7.05
CA ASP A 169 5.50 0.30 7.59
C ASP A 169 5.14 1.63 6.90
N SER A 170 4.28 1.63 5.88
CA SER A 170 3.75 2.85 5.28
C SER A 170 2.65 3.49 6.14
N CYS A 171 2.12 2.78 7.14
CA CYS A 171 1.05 3.31 7.99
C CYS A 171 1.48 4.61 8.69
N VAL A 172 2.73 4.67 9.16
CA VAL A 172 3.27 5.81 9.91
C VAL A 172 3.51 7.04 9.03
N ASP A 173 3.58 6.90 7.71
CA ASP A 173 3.71 8.04 6.78
C ASP A 173 2.49 8.98 6.86
N CYS A 174 1.33 8.46 7.28
CA CYS A 174 0.09 9.22 7.49
C CYS A 174 -0.38 9.21 8.95
N HIS A 175 -0.06 8.16 9.71
CA HIS A 175 -0.45 7.98 11.11
C HIS A 175 0.73 8.22 12.08
N GLU A 176 1.52 9.26 11.85
CA GLU A 176 2.75 9.57 12.61
C GLU A 176 2.55 9.59 14.14
N SER A 177 1.36 9.99 14.61
CA SER A 177 1.02 10.05 16.03
C SER A 177 0.65 8.70 16.65
N GLN A 178 0.42 7.67 15.83
CA GLN A 178 -0.07 6.35 16.24
C GLN A 178 1.08 5.34 16.35
N VAL A 179 2.05 5.64 17.20
CA VAL A 179 3.12 4.70 17.56
C VAL A 179 2.71 3.91 18.81
N ILE A 180 3.11 2.64 18.90
CA ILE A 180 2.85 1.83 20.08
C ILE A 180 3.81 2.28 21.19
N LYS A 181 3.25 2.62 22.36
CA LYS A 181 4.00 3.12 23.53
C LYS A 181 3.81 2.25 24.77
N ALA A 182 3.06 1.17 24.64
CA ALA A 182 2.87 0.20 25.70
C ALA A 182 4.14 -0.63 25.90
N THR A 183 4.56 -0.76 27.15
CA THR A 183 5.75 -1.52 27.53
C THR A 183 5.67 -2.97 27.08
N GLY A 184 6.70 -3.44 26.38
CA GLY A 184 6.81 -4.80 25.85
C GLY A 184 6.11 -5.04 24.51
N MET A 185 5.53 -4.00 23.89
CA MET A 185 4.83 -4.07 22.60
C MET A 185 5.36 -3.06 21.58
N GLU A 186 6.41 -2.31 21.90
CA GLU A 186 6.92 -1.18 21.11
C GLU A 186 7.36 -1.59 19.70
N ASP A 187 7.89 -2.82 19.55
CA ASP A 187 8.40 -3.35 18.29
C ASP A 187 7.34 -4.06 17.43
N LEU A 188 6.08 -4.11 17.87
CA LEU A 188 5.01 -4.76 17.12
C LEU A 188 4.60 -3.94 15.89
N HIS A 189 4.32 -4.62 14.78
CA HIS A 189 3.77 -3.98 13.59
C HIS A 189 2.28 -3.65 13.78
N CYS A 190 1.76 -2.64 13.07
CA CYS A 190 0.38 -2.15 13.23
C CYS A 190 -0.67 -3.27 13.08
N LEU A 191 -0.50 -4.18 12.10
CA LEU A 191 -1.44 -5.27 11.86
C LEU A 191 -1.35 -6.44 12.86
N ALA A 192 -0.50 -6.34 13.88
CA ALA A 192 -0.50 -7.33 14.96
C ALA A 192 -1.81 -7.23 15.76
N CYS A 193 -2.39 -6.02 15.78
CA CYS A 193 -3.69 -5.77 16.42
C CYS A 193 -4.73 -5.33 15.39
N HIS A 194 -4.37 -4.49 14.42
CA HIS A 194 -5.32 -3.92 13.45
C HIS A 194 -5.52 -4.84 12.26
N ASN A 195 -6.71 -5.40 12.07
CA ASN A 195 -7.01 -6.18 10.88
C ASN A 195 -7.49 -5.29 9.72
N PHE A 196 -6.58 -4.89 8.84
CA PHE A 196 -6.90 -4.04 7.68
C PHE A 196 -7.86 -4.69 6.70
N ILE A 197 -7.78 -6.02 6.54
CA ILE A 197 -8.62 -6.79 5.63
C ILE A 197 -9.91 -7.29 6.31
N SER A 198 -10.25 -6.80 7.50
CA SER A 198 -11.49 -7.14 8.19
C SER A 198 -12.71 -6.76 7.33
N LYS A 199 -13.70 -7.64 7.28
CA LYS A 199 -15.02 -7.39 6.67
C LYS A 199 -16.03 -6.82 7.67
N GLU A 200 -15.71 -6.86 8.95
CA GLU A 200 -16.65 -6.55 10.02
C GLU A 200 -16.18 -5.34 10.84
N GLY A 201 -17.14 -4.48 11.16
CA GLY A 201 -16.98 -3.43 12.16
C GLY A 201 -16.02 -2.32 11.75
N SER A 202 -15.00 -2.12 12.59
CA SER A 202 -14.05 -1.01 12.48
C SER A 202 -12.63 -1.55 12.43
N LEU A 203 -11.66 -0.72 12.02
CA LEU A 203 -10.24 -1.09 12.09
C LEU A 203 -9.71 -1.23 13.53
N LYS A 204 -10.49 -0.92 14.57
CA LYS A 204 -10.06 -1.12 15.95
C LYS A 204 -9.95 -2.62 16.25
N PRO A 205 -8.91 -3.04 17.01
CA PRO A 205 -8.75 -4.44 17.38
C PRO A 205 -9.93 -4.91 18.24
N HIS A 206 -10.35 -6.15 18.03
CA HIS A 206 -11.20 -6.88 18.96
C HIS A 206 -10.35 -7.50 20.08
N ARG A 207 -11.02 -7.89 21.17
CA ARG A 207 -10.40 -8.52 22.33
C ARG A 207 -9.54 -9.73 21.96
N GLU A 208 -9.99 -10.54 21.01
CA GLU A 208 -9.30 -11.75 20.55
C GLU A 208 -7.87 -11.43 20.09
N ALA A 209 -7.67 -10.36 19.32
CA ALA A 209 -6.35 -9.95 18.84
C ALA A 209 -5.37 -9.65 19.99
N CYS A 210 -5.87 -9.14 21.13
CA CYS A 210 -5.05 -8.91 22.32
C CYS A 210 -4.77 -10.23 23.04
N MET A 211 -5.81 -11.07 23.17
CA MET A 211 -5.75 -12.30 23.98
C MET A 211 -4.94 -13.42 23.32
N GLU A 212 -4.81 -13.44 22.00
CA GLU A 212 -3.98 -14.41 21.27
C GLU A 212 -2.56 -14.48 21.86
N CYS A 213 -1.87 -13.34 21.93
CA CYS A 213 -0.53 -13.26 22.50
C CYS A 213 -0.55 -13.22 24.03
N HIS A 214 -1.49 -12.50 24.66
CA HIS A 214 -1.51 -12.40 26.13
C HIS A 214 -1.73 -13.75 26.82
N HIS A 215 -2.46 -14.66 26.18
CA HIS A 215 -2.58 -16.05 26.64
C HIS A 215 -1.35 -16.88 26.28
N SER A 216 -0.85 -16.83 25.03
CA SER A 216 0.28 -17.67 24.59
C SER A 216 1.57 -17.36 25.35
N GLU A 217 1.83 -16.07 25.59
CA GLU A 217 3.02 -15.57 26.25
C GLU A 217 2.87 -15.51 27.78
N ASN A 218 1.73 -15.96 28.32
CA ASN A 218 1.42 -15.91 29.75
C ASN A 218 1.60 -14.50 30.36
N VAL A 219 1.35 -13.46 29.54
CA VAL A 219 1.42 -12.04 29.94
C VAL A 219 0.21 -11.65 30.79
N ALA A 220 -0.88 -12.43 30.73
CA ALA A 220 -2.08 -12.24 31.55
C ALA A 220 -1.98 -12.96 32.91
N VAL A 221 -1.39 -12.31 33.91
CA VAL A 221 -1.49 -12.76 35.32
C VAL A 221 -2.88 -12.46 35.91
N ALA A 222 -3.71 -11.66 35.23
CA ALA A 222 -5.01 -11.25 35.73
C ALA A 222 -6.12 -12.25 35.43
N GLN A 223 -6.87 -12.62 36.47
CA GLN A 223 -8.12 -13.37 36.33
C GLN A 223 -9.23 -12.43 35.83
N PHE A 224 -10.00 -12.89 34.85
CA PHE A 224 -11.14 -12.17 34.29
C PHE A 224 -12.43 -12.91 34.67
N PRO A 225 -13.12 -12.52 35.76
CA PRO A 225 -14.41 -13.10 36.09
C PRO A 225 -15.41 -12.81 34.96
N SER A 226 -16.11 -13.83 34.47
CA SER A 226 -17.11 -13.68 33.40
C SER A 226 -18.28 -12.79 33.80
N ASN A 227 -18.51 -12.61 35.11
CA ASN A 227 -19.53 -11.75 35.68
C ASN A 227 -19.00 -10.36 36.09
N ALA A 228 -17.73 -10.02 35.80
CA ALA A 228 -17.23 -8.71 36.15
C ALA A 228 -17.97 -7.63 35.32
N PRO A 229 -18.33 -6.46 35.90
CA PRO A 229 -19.21 -5.50 35.25
C PRO A 229 -18.69 -4.95 33.91
N MET A 230 -17.37 -4.98 33.70
CA MET A 230 -16.71 -4.54 32.48
C MET A 230 -16.06 -5.70 31.69
N ALA A 231 -16.33 -6.97 32.03
CA ALA A 231 -15.70 -8.15 31.42
C ALA A 231 -15.96 -8.30 29.91
N ASN A 232 -17.05 -7.70 29.43
CA ASN A 232 -17.51 -7.78 28.04
C ASN A 232 -17.09 -6.58 27.20
N LEU A 233 -16.37 -5.61 27.76
CA LEU A 233 -15.83 -4.49 26.99
C LEU A 233 -14.61 -4.94 26.20
N GLU A 234 -14.38 -4.29 25.06
CA GLU A 234 -13.12 -4.41 24.34
C GLU A 234 -11.97 -3.93 25.24
N CYS A 235 -10.83 -4.63 25.22
CA CYS A 235 -9.66 -4.29 26.05
C CYS A 235 -9.25 -2.82 25.86
N TRP A 236 -9.36 -2.30 24.63
CA TRP A 236 -8.97 -0.94 24.31
C TRP A 236 -9.87 0.12 24.95
N SER A 237 -11.05 -0.25 25.45
CA SER A 237 -11.95 0.67 26.18
C SER A 237 -11.30 1.21 27.45
N CYS A 238 -10.37 0.43 28.02
CA CYS A 238 -9.58 0.82 29.18
C CYS A 238 -8.09 0.95 28.86
N HIS A 239 -7.53 0.03 28.07
CA HIS A 239 -6.11 0.01 27.71
C HIS A 239 -5.85 0.78 26.41
N HIS A 240 -4.98 1.79 26.40
CA HIS A 240 -4.66 2.52 25.18
C HIS A 240 -3.20 2.31 24.74
N PRO A 241 -2.88 1.30 23.91
CA PRO A 241 -1.50 0.94 23.58
C PRO A 241 -0.70 2.01 22.83
N HIS A 242 -1.38 2.94 22.15
CA HIS A 242 -0.73 4.09 21.50
C HIS A 242 -0.42 5.24 22.47
N LYS A 243 -0.89 5.15 23.71
CA LYS A 243 -0.59 6.09 24.80
C LYS A 243 0.45 5.48 25.74
N GLY A 244 1.31 6.33 26.32
CA GLY A 244 2.34 5.87 27.26
C GLY A 244 1.74 5.29 28.55
N SER A 245 2.54 4.45 29.22
CA SER A 245 2.16 3.65 30.40
C SER A 245 1.45 4.43 31.52
N GLU A 246 1.81 5.70 31.76
CA GLU A 246 1.18 6.56 32.77
C GLU A 246 -0.29 6.93 32.47
N THR A 247 -0.74 6.76 31.23
CA THR A 247 -2.09 7.11 30.74
C THR A 247 -2.79 5.94 30.04
N ALA A 248 -2.18 4.75 30.12
CA ALA A 248 -2.66 3.56 29.45
C ALA A 248 -4.02 3.10 30.00
N LEU A 249 -4.36 3.49 31.24
CA LEU A 249 -5.68 3.27 31.83
C LEU A 249 -6.58 4.48 31.57
N ALA A 250 -7.72 4.25 30.92
CA ALA A 250 -8.77 5.23 30.79
C ALA A 250 -9.22 5.72 32.18
N SER A 251 -9.46 7.03 32.31
CA SER A 251 -10.17 7.54 33.48
C SER A 251 -11.56 6.89 33.52
N CYS A 252 -11.99 6.45 34.70
CA CYS A 252 -13.30 5.85 34.88
C CYS A 252 -14.41 6.91 34.83
N ARG A 253 -14.11 8.13 35.26
CA ARG A 253 -15.06 9.22 35.51
C ARG A 253 -15.83 9.71 34.26
N PRO A 254 -15.25 9.74 33.05
CA PRO A 254 -16.01 10.05 31.84
C PRO A 254 -17.19 9.11 31.54
N CYS A 255 -17.13 7.85 31.99
CA CYS A 255 -18.23 6.88 31.86
C CYS A 255 -19.01 6.71 33.17
N HIS A 256 -18.36 6.91 34.31
CA HIS A 256 -18.92 6.79 35.66
C HIS A 256 -19.01 8.18 36.33
N ASP A 257 -19.71 9.10 35.70
CA ASP A 257 -19.81 10.51 36.10
C ASP A 257 -20.52 10.70 37.46
N GLN A 258 -21.50 9.84 37.76
CA GLN A 258 -22.28 9.89 39.00
C GLN A 258 -21.72 9.01 40.13
N VAL A 259 -20.54 8.39 39.96
CA VAL A 259 -20.01 7.44 40.97
C VAL A 259 -19.89 8.08 42.35
N GLY A 260 -19.52 9.36 42.41
CA GLY A 260 -19.39 10.13 43.65
C GLY A 260 -20.71 10.39 44.38
N GLU A 261 -21.85 10.19 43.72
CA GLU A 261 -23.16 10.51 44.28
C GLU A 261 -23.81 9.33 45.01
N SER A 262 -23.13 8.16 45.08
CA SER A 262 -23.70 6.93 45.62
C SER A 262 -22.89 6.34 46.77
N GLY A 263 -23.59 5.91 47.82
CA GLY A 263 -23.03 5.10 48.90
C GLY A 263 -21.74 5.65 49.51
N LEU A 264 -20.76 4.74 49.69
CA LEU A 264 -19.44 5.05 50.26
C LEU A 264 -18.56 5.93 49.37
N HIS A 265 -18.83 6.00 48.06
CA HIS A 265 -18.07 6.85 47.14
C HIS A 265 -18.21 8.34 47.47
N LYS A 266 -19.33 8.79 48.08
CA LYS A 266 -19.49 10.17 48.57
C LYS A 266 -18.38 10.63 49.53
N LYS A 267 -17.78 9.68 50.25
CA LYS A 267 -16.72 9.92 51.23
C LYS A 267 -15.32 9.60 50.71
N HIS A 268 -15.24 8.92 49.56
CA HIS A 268 -13.99 8.42 48.99
C HIS A 268 -13.84 8.82 47.51
N TYR A 269 -14.52 9.88 47.08
CA TYR A 269 -14.56 10.29 45.68
C TYR A 269 -13.16 10.64 45.14
N ASP A 270 -12.32 11.21 46.01
CA ASP A 270 -10.94 11.61 45.69
C ASP A 270 -9.92 10.49 45.87
N ALA A 271 -10.33 9.31 46.35
CA ALA A 271 -9.44 8.15 46.45
C ALA A 271 -9.10 7.59 45.07
N VAL A 272 -7.94 6.94 44.94
CA VAL A 272 -7.58 6.24 43.71
C VAL A 272 -8.46 4.99 43.61
N CYS A 273 -9.16 4.84 42.49
CA CYS A 273 -10.17 3.78 42.33
C CYS A 273 -9.58 2.37 42.55
N THR A 274 -8.32 2.18 42.16
CA THR A 274 -7.59 0.90 42.27
C THR A 274 -7.12 0.59 43.69
N ASP A 275 -7.22 1.52 44.64
CA ASP A 275 -6.94 1.23 46.05
C ASP A 275 -8.01 0.32 46.66
N CYS A 276 -9.23 0.38 46.12
CA CYS A 276 -10.37 -0.43 46.55
C CYS A 276 -10.77 -1.49 45.52
N HIS A 277 -10.80 -1.13 44.23
CA HIS A 277 -11.22 -2.03 43.15
C HIS A 277 -10.03 -2.73 42.52
N SER A 278 -10.06 -4.06 42.52
CA SER A 278 -9.06 -4.83 41.76
C SER A 278 -9.30 -4.68 40.26
N PRO A 279 -8.27 -4.40 39.44
CA PRO A 279 -8.39 -4.41 37.99
C PRO A 279 -8.99 -5.72 37.47
N HIS A 280 -9.71 -5.63 36.36
CA HIS A 280 -10.37 -6.73 35.64
C HIS A 280 -11.53 -7.44 36.37
N SER A 281 -11.62 -7.40 37.71
CA SER A 281 -12.82 -7.79 38.46
C SER A 281 -13.71 -6.59 38.79
N TRP A 282 -13.09 -5.42 39.04
CA TRP A 282 -13.73 -4.14 39.36
C TRP A 282 -14.74 -4.18 40.52
N VAL A 283 -14.59 -5.16 41.40
CA VAL A 283 -15.37 -5.29 42.64
C VAL A 283 -14.46 -4.96 43.82
N ALA A 284 -14.95 -4.16 44.76
CA ALA A 284 -14.28 -3.90 46.03
C ALA A 284 -14.69 -4.96 47.06
N GLY A 285 -13.71 -5.64 47.65
CA GLY A 285 -13.91 -6.62 48.71
C GLY A 285 -13.61 -6.05 50.10
N PRO A 286 -14.12 -6.66 51.19
CA PRO A 286 -13.88 -6.20 52.56
C PRO A 286 -12.40 -6.03 52.92
N GLN A 287 -11.52 -6.85 52.32
CA GLN A 287 -10.07 -6.77 52.53
C GLN A 287 -9.48 -5.42 52.10
N SER A 288 -9.98 -4.82 51.01
CA SER A 288 -9.48 -3.53 50.53
C SER A 288 -9.73 -2.38 51.52
N CYS A 289 -10.86 -2.43 52.22
CA CYS A 289 -11.22 -1.46 53.26
C CYS A 289 -10.28 -1.57 54.48
N GLY A 290 -9.86 -2.79 54.83
CA GLY A 290 -8.98 -3.07 55.96
C GLY A 290 -7.58 -2.48 55.82
N ASN A 291 -7.15 -2.13 54.60
CA ASN A 291 -5.86 -1.48 54.36
C ASN A 291 -5.77 -0.08 54.99
N CYS A 292 -6.90 0.63 55.11
CA CYS A 292 -6.96 1.97 55.71
C CYS A 292 -7.79 1.99 57.00
N HIS A 293 -8.73 1.06 57.16
CA HIS A 293 -9.62 0.95 58.31
C HIS A 293 -9.29 -0.26 59.18
N SER A 294 -8.02 -0.39 59.59
CA SER A 294 -7.56 -1.48 60.45
C SER A 294 -8.25 -1.50 61.82
N ASP A 295 -8.68 -0.32 62.31
CA ASP A 295 -9.06 -0.14 63.72
C ASP A 295 -10.52 0.34 63.91
N ILE A 296 -11.26 0.59 62.82
CA ILE A 296 -12.54 1.33 62.87
C ILE A 296 -13.76 0.39 62.97
N HIS A 297 -13.53 -0.92 63.08
CA HIS A 297 -14.56 -1.97 63.11
C HIS A 297 -14.45 -2.95 64.29
N GLU A 298 -13.80 -2.57 65.40
CA GLU A 298 -13.86 -3.39 66.61
C GLU A 298 -15.32 -3.59 67.07
N ASN A 299 -15.73 -4.86 67.21
CA ASN A 299 -17.06 -5.29 67.65
C ASN A 299 -18.25 -4.89 66.75
N ARG A 300 -18.02 -4.56 65.47
CA ARG A 300 -19.11 -4.38 64.50
C ARG A 300 -19.25 -5.62 63.60
N GLY A 301 -20.49 -6.02 63.32
CA GLY A 301 -20.81 -7.18 62.47
C GLY A 301 -20.42 -6.98 61.00
N GLU A 302 -20.93 -7.85 60.12
CA GLU A 302 -20.58 -7.85 58.70
C GLU A 302 -20.85 -6.48 58.04
N CYS A 303 -19.97 -6.06 57.12
CA CYS A 303 -19.97 -4.71 56.53
C CYS A 303 -21.33 -4.29 55.96
N TRP A 304 -22.07 -5.23 55.36
CA TRP A 304 -23.39 -5.00 54.75
C TRP A 304 -24.52 -4.71 55.74
N SER A 305 -24.28 -4.90 57.04
CA SER A 305 -25.22 -4.48 58.09
C SER A 305 -25.33 -2.95 58.19
N CYS A 306 -24.29 -2.22 57.80
CA CYS A 306 -24.23 -0.75 57.87
C CYS A 306 -23.95 -0.09 56.51
N HIS A 307 -23.35 -0.83 55.58
CA HIS A 307 -23.00 -0.38 54.24
C HIS A 307 -23.67 -1.27 53.20
N THR A 308 -24.87 -0.88 52.77
CA THR A 308 -25.59 -1.62 51.72
C THR A 308 -24.81 -1.57 50.41
N PRO A 309 -24.40 -2.74 49.85
CA PRO A 309 -23.93 -2.79 48.47
C PRO A 309 -25.12 -2.44 47.57
N ARG A 310 -24.91 -1.53 46.63
CA ARG A 310 -25.78 -1.38 45.47
C ARG A 310 -25.03 -1.87 44.24
#